data_AF-G4U1Q8-F1
#
_entry.id   AF-G4U1Q8-F1
#
_cell.length_a   1.000
_cell.length_b   1.000
_cell.length_c   1.000
_cell.angle_alpha   90.00
_cell.angle_beta   90.00
_cell.angle_gamma   90.00
#
_symmetry.space_group_name_H-M   'P 1'
#
loop_
_entity.id
_entity.type
_entity.pdbx_description
1 polymer ?
#
loop_
_entity_poly.entity_id
_entity_poly.type
_entity_poly.pdbx_seq_one_letter_code
_entity_poly.pdbx_strand_id
1 'polypeptide(L)'
;MRFKLFSKSKKSHANQADSPRSSASSLQEGPSRKGDKLIDTANVPLKAACKATQTIIGVVQGIKNNQEDWSEIIQRLQNYLSAIEEQITLLKRENTSRPLDEAFCRPLARYVKHLEDLHKRIVDLTERQRSKSLEGFAEISTIKIDAGDIQRFNRDIEAQHRQLWYERHHRYSST
;
A
#
# COMPACT_ATOMS: atom_id res chain seq x y z
N MET A 1 -55.87 8.22 2.50
CA MET A 1 -55.81 7.44 3.75
C MET A 1 -55.14 8.30 4.83
N ARG A 2 -55.60 8.25 6.09
CA ARG A 2 -55.02 8.98 7.23
C ARG A 2 -54.79 7.99 8.36
N PHE A 3 -53.56 7.86 8.86
CA PHE A 3 -53.26 7.10 10.07
C PHE A 3 -52.94 8.07 11.22
N LYS A 4 -53.55 7.81 12.38
CA LYS A 4 -53.18 8.33 13.71
C LYS A 4 -52.76 7.12 14.57
N LEU A 5 -52.48 7.38 15.86
CA LEU A 5 -51.87 6.51 16.87
C LEU A 5 -50.33 6.47 16.75
N PHE A 6 -49.53 6.44 17.84
CA PHE A 6 -49.85 6.05 19.22
C PHE A 6 -49.55 7.12 20.31
N SER A 7 -49.87 6.77 21.56
CA SER A 7 -50.01 7.63 22.74
C SER A 7 -48.80 7.64 23.71
N LYS A 8 -48.92 8.38 24.83
CA LYS A 8 -47.83 8.82 25.75
C LYS A 8 -48.14 8.43 27.21
N SER A 9 -47.25 7.68 27.90
CA SER A 9 -47.31 7.26 29.34
C SER A 9 -46.07 6.40 29.71
N LYS A 10 -45.48 6.31 30.93
CA LYS A 10 -45.47 7.13 32.17
C LYS A 10 -44.20 6.81 33.03
N LYS A 11 -43.37 7.84 33.29
CA LYS A 11 -42.79 8.27 34.60
C LYS A 11 -42.34 7.23 35.68
N SER A 12 -41.03 7.25 35.97
CA SER A 12 -40.36 7.19 37.30
C SER A 12 -40.36 5.92 38.18
N HIS A 13 -39.17 5.49 38.61
CA HIS A 13 -38.78 5.53 40.04
C HIS A 13 -37.24 5.55 40.20
N ALA A 14 -36.76 6.20 41.27
CA ALA A 14 -35.36 6.28 41.65
C ALA A 14 -35.09 5.47 42.93
N ASN A 15 -33.82 5.11 43.18
CA ASN A 15 -33.24 4.97 44.53
C ASN A 15 -31.70 4.98 44.49
N GLN A 16 -31.09 5.34 45.62
CA GLN A 16 -29.66 5.66 45.82
C GLN A 16 -28.86 4.51 46.48
N ALA A 17 -27.54 4.72 46.58
CA ALA A 17 -26.57 4.05 47.47
C ALA A 17 -26.17 2.61 47.09
N ASP A 18 -24.92 2.14 47.26
CA ASP A 18 -23.73 2.70 47.92
C ASP A 18 -22.41 2.41 47.17
N SER A 19 -21.38 3.17 47.49
CA SER A 19 -19.95 2.78 47.38
C SER A 19 -19.41 2.58 48.81
N PRO A 20 -18.34 1.82 49.10
CA PRO A 20 -17.13 1.73 48.25
C PRO A 20 -16.40 0.37 48.21
N ARG A 21 -15.47 0.20 47.26
CA ARG A 21 -14.22 -0.54 47.54
C ARG A 21 -13.07 -0.10 46.64
N SER A 22 -12.06 0.52 47.25
CA SER A 22 -10.79 0.81 46.61
C SER A 22 -10.07 -0.47 46.20
N SER A 23 -9.63 -0.53 44.95
CA SER A 23 -8.53 -1.38 44.50
C SER A 23 -7.68 -0.57 43.53
N ALA A 24 -6.62 0.05 44.06
CA ALA A 24 -5.63 0.72 43.25
C ALA A 24 -4.85 -0.33 42.43
N SER A 25 -5.29 -0.58 41.21
CA SER A 25 -4.47 -1.31 40.24
C SER A 25 -3.32 -0.40 39.81
N SER A 26 -2.18 -0.55 40.49
CA SER A 26 -0.94 0.11 40.10
C SER A 26 -0.59 -0.34 38.68
N LEU A 27 -0.71 0.57 37.72
CA LEU A 27 -0.18 0.38 36.38
C LEU A 27 1.34 0.37 36.46
N GLN A 28 1.92 -0.79 36.75
CA GLN A 28 3.31 -1.06 36.42
C GLN A 28 3.46 -0.91 34.91
N GLU A 29 4.11 0.18 34.48
CA GLU A 29 4.55 0.33 33.11
C GLU A 29 5.56 -0.79 32.78
N GLY A 30 5.08 -1.82 32.09
CA GLY A 30 5.92 -2.91 31.61
C GLY A 30 7.02 -2.38 30.67
N PRO A 31 8.30 -2.76 30.86
CA PRO A 31 9.41 -2.20 30.10
C PRO A 31 9.56 -2.85 28.72
N SER A 32 8.60 -2.64 27.81
CA SER A 32 8.83 -2.86 26.37
C SER A 32 7.86 -2.07 25.48
N ARG A 33 8.24 -0.83 25.14
CA ARG A 33 7.64 -0.04 24.04
C ARG A 33 8.68 0.60 23.11
N LYS A 34 9.97 0.41 23.39
CA LYS A 34 11.07 0.97 22.59
C LYS A 34 11.47 0.08 21.40
N GLY A 35 11.34 -1.25 21.54
CA GLY A 35 11.63 -2.21 20.46
C GLY A 35 10.72 -2.01 19.26
N ASP A 36 9.41 -2.22 19.43
CA ASP A 36 8.41 -2.15 18.37
C ASP A 36 8.48 -0.84 17.56
N LYS A 37 8.62 0.30 18.25
CA LYS A 37 8.68 1.63 17.62
C LYS A 37 9.91 1.82 16.72
N LEU A 38 11.06 1.22 17.08
CA LEU A 38 12.27 1.25 16.26
C LEU A 38 12.15 0.34 15.03
N ILE A 39 11.64 -0.88 15.21
CA ILE A 39 11.44 -1.86 14.13
C ILE A 39 10.41 -1.35 13.11
N ASP A 40 9.36 -0.67 13.58
CA ASP A 40 8.35 -0.07 12.69
C ASP A 40 8.91 1.07 11.84
N THR A 41 9.88 1.82 12.37
CA THR A 41 10.56 2.94 11.69
C THR A 41 11.57 2.43 10.66
N ALA A 42 12.37 1.41 11.01
CA ALA A 42 13.37 0.80 10.13
C ALA A 42 12.78 0.23 8.82
N ASN A 43 11.53 -0.25 8.88
CA ASN A 43 10.83 -0.85 7.75
C ASN A 43 9.93 0.13 6.96
N VAL A 44 9.92 1.43 7.30
CA VAL A 44 9.08 2.44 6.61
C VAL A 44 9.27 2.44 5.08
N PRO A 45 10.50 2.43 4.52
CA PRO A 45 10.67 2.46 3.07
C PRO A 45 10.18 1.19 2.37
N LEU A 46 10.31 0.01 3.01
CA LEU A 46 9.79 -1.25 2.48
C LEU A 46 8.25 -1.26 2.48
N LYS A 47 7.62 -0.82 3.59
CA LYS A 47 6.16 -0.65 3.68
C LYS A 47 5.63 0.34 2.64
N ALA A 48 6.36 1.43 2.38
CA ALA A 48 6.01 2.39 1.32
C ALA A 48 6.08 1.75 -0.07
N ALA A 49 7.09 0.92 -0.35
CA ALA A 49 7.20 0.17 -1.60
C ALA A 49 6.05 -0.83 -1.80
N CYS A 50 5.66 -1.57 -0.74
CA CYS A 50 4.45 -2.42 -0.76
C CYS A 50 3.21 -1.61 -1.13
N LYS A 51 2.97 -0.48 -0.44
CA LYS A 51 1.78 0.36 -0.66
C LYS A 51 1.73 0.94 -2.07
N ALA A 52 2.85 1.44 -2.59
CA ALA A 52 2.93 1.96 -3.96
C ALA A 52 2.67 0.86 -4.99
N THR A 53 3.26 -0.33 -4.79
CA THR A 53 3.05 -1.52 -5.63
C THR A 53 1.56 -1.93 -5.64
N GLN A 54 0.93 -2.05 -4.47
CA GLN A 54 -0.51 -2.35 -4.33
C GLN A 54 -1.40 -1.30 -5.04
N THR A 55 -1.03 -0.02 -4.96
CA THR A 55 -1.77 1.07 -5.60
C THR A 55 -1.70 0.97 -7.13
N ILE A 56 -0.52 0.66 -7.69
CA ILE A 56 -0.37 0.41 -9.14
C ILE A 56 -1.22 -0.79 -9.56
N ILE A 57 -1.15 -1.92 -8.84
CA ILE A 57 -1.97 -3.11 -9.14
C ILE A 57 -3.46 -2.76 -9.18
N GLY A 58 -3.96 -2.04 -8.17
CA GLY A 58 -5.37 -1.65 -8.09
C GLY A 58 -5.83 -0.74 -9.25
N VAL A 59 -4.99 0.21 -9.68
CA VAL A 59 -5.28 1.05 -10.86
C VAL A 59 -5.27 0.21 -12.14
N VAL A 60 -4.23 -0.60 -12.35
CA VAL A 60 -4.08 -1.41 -13.58
C VAL A 60 -5.21 -2.43 -13.72
N GLN A 61 -5.63 -3.07 -12.63
CA GLN A 61 -6.80 -3.97 -12.61
C GLN A 61 -8.13 -3.27 -12.92
N GLY A 62 -8.22 -1.94 -12.71
CA GLY A 62 -9.39 -1.14 -13.06
C GLY A 62 -9.47 -0.76 -14.54
N ILE A 63 -8.35 -0.84 -15.28
CA ILE A 63 -8.32 -0.64 -16.72
C ILE A 63 -8.94 -1.87 -17.38
N LYS A 64 -9.89 -1.71 -18.31
CA LYS A 64 -10.55 -2.83 -19.01
C LYS A 64 -9.94 -3.19 -20.37
N ASN A 65 -9.17 -2.28 -20.95
CA ASN A 65 -8.58 -2.44 -22.28
C ASN A 65 -7.17 -3.01 -22.13
N ASN A 66 -6.60 -3.60 -23.20
CA ASN A 66 -5.23 -4.16 -23.19
C ASN A 66 -4.96 -5.17 -22.04
N GLN A 67 -5.94 -6.00 -21.67
CA GLN A 67 -5.82 -6.89 -20.50
C GLN A 67 -4.63 -7.84 -20.56
N GLU A 68 -4.30 -8.36 -21.74
CA GLU A 68 -3.15 -9.24 -21.95
C GLU A 68 -1.84 -8.50 -21.63
N ASP A 69 -1.62 -7.30 -22.20
CA ASP A 69 -0.44 -6.46 -21.93
C ASP A 69 -0.34 -6.08 -20.45
N TRP A 70 -1.46 -5.75 -19.80
CA TRP A 70 -1.50 -5.38 -18.38
C TRP A 70 -1.33 -6.58 -17.43
N SER A 71 -1.71 -7.80 -17.87
CA SER A 71 -1.62 -9.00 -17.03
C SER A 71 -0.17 -9.34 -16.67
N GLU A 72 0.78 -9.13 -17.60
CA GLU A 72 2.21 -9.33 -17.35
C GLU A 72 2.72 -8.36 -16.27
N ILE A 73 2.31 -7.09 -16.34
CA ILE A 73 2.64 -6.07 -15.33
C ILE A 73 2.04 -6.42 -13.98
N ILE A 74 0.76 -6.85 -13.92
CA ILE A 74 0.12 -7.26 -12.67
C ILE A 74 0.88 -8.44 -12.03
N GLN A 75 1.17 -9.48 -12.80
CA GLN A 75 1.88 -10.66 -12.32
C GLN A 75 3.28 -10.30 -11.80
N ARG A 76 4.01 -9.45 -12.53
CA ARG A 76 5.33 -8.95 -12.12
C ARG A 76 5.26 -8.14 -10.82
N LEU A 77 4.31 -7.21 -10.71
CA LEU A 77 4.06 -6.43 -9.50
C LEU A 77 3.67 -7.31 -8.30
N GLN A 78 2.87 -8.36 -8.50
CA GLN A 78 2.51 -9.31 -7.44
C GLN A 78 3.73 -10.06 -6.91
N ASN A 79 4.57 -10.60 -7.81
CA ASN A 79 5.82 -11.26 -7.42
C ASN A 79 6.74 -10.31 -6.63
N TYR A 80 6.84 -9.05 -7.08
CA TYR A 80 7.63 -8.01 -6.43
C TYR A 80 7.07 -7.61 -5.05
N LEU A 81 5.74 -7.54 -4.91
CA LEU A 81 5.08 -7.29 -3.64
C LEU A 81 5.40 -8.39 -2.62
N SER A 82 5.22 -9.66 -3.00
CA SER A 82 5.51 -10.80 -2.13
C SER A 82 6.97 -10.85 -1.69
N ALA A 83 7.92 -10.57 -2.59
CA ALA A 83 9.35 -10.51 -2.25
C ALA A 83 9.67 -9.40 -1.23
N ILE A 84 9.03 -8.22 -1.33
CA ILE A 84 9.22 -7.12 -0.37
C ILE A 84 8.56 -7.46 0.97
N GLU A 85 7.37 -8.07 0.96
CA GLU A 85 6.66 -8.52 2.17
C GLU A 85 7.41 -9.63 2.92
N GLU A 86 8.05 -10.55 2.20
CA GLU A 86 8.95 -11.55 2.77
C GLU A 86 10.16 -10.89 3.46
N GLN A 87 10.81 -9.91 2.82
CA GLN A 87 11.94 -9.19 3.44
C GLN A 87 11.51 -8.42 4.70
N ILE A 88 10.32 -7.81 4.72
CA ILE A 88 9.77 -7.21 5.96
C ILE A 88 9.56 -8.28 7.03
N THR A 89 9.11 -9.48 6.65
CA THR A 89 8.86 -10.60 7.57
C THR A 89 10.15 -11.17 8.15
N LEU A 90 11.21 -11.29 7.34
CA LEU A 90 12.54 -11.69 7.79
C LEU A 90 13.12 -10.67 8.78
N LEU A 91 13.12 -9.37 8.42
CA LEU A 91 13.60 -8.29 9.30
C LEU A 91 12.85 -8.20 10.64
N LYS A 92 11.56 -8.58 10.67
CA LYS A 92 10.81 -8.74 11.93
C LYS A 92 11.22 -10.00 12.70
N ARG A 93 11.37 -11.15 12.03
CA ARG A 93 11.69 -12.44 12.66
C ARG A 93 13.07 -12.46 13.29
N GLU A 94 14.07 -11.89 12.61
CA GLU A 94 15.46 -11.92 13.06
C GLU A 94 15.68 -11.10 14.35
N ASN A 95 14.68 -10.35 14.82
CA ASN A 95 14.76 -9.42 15.95
C ASN A 95 16.00 -8.51 15.86
N THR A 96 16.43 -8.21 14.64
CA THR A 96 17.61 -7.42 14.36
C THR A 96 17.35 -6.01 14.84
N SER A 97 17.97 -5.67 15.97
CA SER A 97 18.22 -4.28 16.38
C SER A 97 19.02 -3.50 15.31
N ARG A 98 19.62 -4.22 14.35
CA ARG A 98 20.14 -3.70 13.09
C ARG A 98 18.96 -3.24 12.21
N PRO A 99 18.73 -1.91 12.06
CA PRO A 99 17.74 -1.43 11.11
C PRO A 99 18.16 -1.77 9.68
N LEU A 100 17.25 -1.56 8.73
CA LEU A 100 17.61 -1.52 7.33
C LEU A 100 18.76 -0.52 7.13
N ASP A 101 19.85 -0.97 6.52
CA ASP A 101 21.06 -0.16 6.32
C ASP A 101 20.70 1.18 5.65
N GLU A 102 21.14 2.29 6.24
CA GLU A 102 20.87 3.64 5.75
C GLU A 102 21.35 3.81 4.29
N ALA A 103 22.45 3.13 3.93
CA ALA A 103 22.93 3.13 2.55
C ALA A 103 21.95 2.42 1.60
N PHE A 104 21.20 1.40 2.04
CA PHE A 104 20.15 0.72 1.26
C PHE A 104 18.79 1.45 1.32
N CYS A 105 18.51 2.20 2.40
CA CYS A 105 17.34 3.07 2.50
C CYS A 105 17.28 4.12 1.37
N ARG A 106 18.41 4.70 0.95
CA ARG A 106 18.46 5.67 -0.16
C ARG A 106 18.01 5.06 -1.52
N PRO A 107 18.58 3.95 -2.00
CA PRO A 107 18.11 3.21 -3.18
C PRO A 107 16.64 2.81 -3.11
N LEU A 108 16.19 2.32 -1.95
CA LEU A 108 14.80 1.95 -1.74
C LEU A 108 13.87 3.16 -1.82
N ALA A 109 14.25 4.32 -1.27
CA ALA A 109 13.50 5.57 -1.45
C ALA A 109 13.44 6.03 -2.92
N ARG A 110 14.50 5.83 -3.71
CA ARG A 110 14.46 6.05 -5.18
C ARG A 110 13.44 5.12 -5.85
N TYR A 111 13.43 3.84 -5.47
CA TYR A 111 12.49 2.85 -5.99
C TYR A 111 11.03 3.17 -5.62
N VAL A 112 10.76 3.58 -4.37
CA VAL A 112 9.42 4.05 -3.94
C VAL A 112 8.96 5.23 -4.79
N LYS A 113 9.79 6.26 -4.93
CA LYS A 113 9.48 7.42 -5.78
C LYS A 113 9.21 7.01 -7.23
N HIS A 114 9.98 6.07 -7.76
CA HIS A 114 9.78 5.55 -9.10
C HIS A 114 8.41 4.87 -9.26
N LEU A 115 7.97 4.06 -8.29
CA LEU A 115 6.63 3.47 -8.28
C LEU A 115 5.52 4.54 -8.21
N GLU A 116 5.70 5.58 -7.38
CA GLU A 116 4.76 6.70 -7.31
C GLU A 116 4.68 7.48 -8.64
N ASP A 117 5.80 7.68 -9.32
CA ASP A 117 5.87 8.35 -10.62
C ASP A 117 5.38 7.43 -11.77
N LEU A 118 5.50 6.10 -11.63
CA LEU A 118 4.85 5.13 -12.52
C LEU A 118 3.32 5.17 -12.38
N HIS A 119 2.83 5.17 -11.14
CA HIS A 119 1.40 5.28 -10.83
C HIS A 119 0.78 6.55 -11.45
N LYS A 120 1.41 7.72 -11.28
CA LYS A 120 0.97 8.98 -11.93
C LYS A 120 0.91 8.84 -13.46
N ARG A 121 1.97 8.31 -14.08
CA ARG A 121 2.01 8.11 -15.55
C ARG A 121 0.88 7.21 -16.06
N ILE A 122 0.53 6.15 -15.32
CA ILE A 122 -0.58 5.24 -15.67
C ILE A 122 -1.95 5.93 -15.50
N VAL A 123 -2.15 6.68 -14.42
CA VAL A 123 -3.38 7.46 -14.20
C VAL A 123 -3.55 8.53 -15.27
N ASP A 124 -2.53 9.36 -15.51
CA ASP A 124 -2.53 10.43 -16.53
C ASP A 124 -2.89 9.88 -17.93
N LEU A 125 -2.31 8.75 -18.33
CA LEU A 125 -2.64 8.11 -19.60
C LEU A 125 -4.10 7.64 -19.63
N THR A 126 -4.57 7.00 -18.56
CA THR A 126 -5.95 6.51 -18.46
C THR A 126 -6.97 7.65 -18.51
N GLU A 127 -6.70 8.77 -17.83
CA GLU A 127 -7.54 9.97 -17.84
C GLU A 127 -7.55 10.67 -19.20
N ARG A 128 -6.37 10.98 -19.77
CA ARG A 128 -6.26 11.57 -21.12
C ARG A 128 -7.02 10.76 -22.15
N GLN A 129 -6.93 9.44 -22.05
CA GLN A 129 -7.53 8.52 -23.00
C GLN A 129 -9.06 8.41 -22.79
N ARG A 130 -9.55 8.56 -21.56
CA ARG A 130 -10.98 8.71 -21.26
C ARG A 130 -11.56 10.01 -21.81
N SER A 131 -10.85 11.14 -21.65
CA SER A 131 -11.32 12.46 -22.12
C SER A 131 -11.48 12.51 -23.64
N LYS A 132 -10.50 11.99 -24.40
CA LYS A 132 -10.58 11.89 -25.88
C LYS A 132 -11.82 11.14 -26.37
N SER A 133 -12.27 10.12 -25.63
CA SER A 133 -13.47 9.35 -25.96
C SER A 133 -14.78 10.08 -25.65
N LEU A 134 -14.76 11.11 -24.80
CA LEU A 134 -15.95 11.91 -24.48
C LEU A 134 -16.11 13.09 -25.44
N GLU A 135 -15.02 13.59 -26.02
CA GLU A 135 -15.02 14.69 -26.99
C GLU A 135 -15.33 14.22 -28.43
N GLY A 136 -15.08 12.95 -28.76
CA GLY A 136 -15.35 12.37 -30.09
C GLY A 136 -16.62 11.52 -30.14
N PHE A 137 -17.61 11.91 -30.95
CA PHE A 137 -18.81 11.13 -31.28
C PHE A 137 -18.52 9.97 -32.25
N ALA A 138 -17.55 9.12 -31.92
CA ALA A 138 -17.22 7.89 -32.65
C ALA A 138 -17.22 6.69 -31.68
N GLU A 139 -17.59 5.51 -32.19
CA GLU A 139 -17.85 4.28 -31.43
C GLU A 139 -16.96 4.05 -30.20
N ILE A 140 -17.61 3.79 -29.06
CA ILE A 140 -17.04 3.53 -27.72
C ILE A 140 -16.16 2.26 -27.67
N SER A 141 -15.97 1.56 -28.79
CA SER A 141 -15.56 0.15 -28.86
C SER A 141 -14.07 -0.13 -28.62
N THR A 142 -13.13 0.76 -28.98
CA THR A 142 -11.69 0.43 -28.96
C THR A 142 -10.76 1.56 -28.51
N ILE A 143 -10.95 2.02 -27.27
CA ILE A 143 -10.04 2.95 -26.58
C ILE A 143 -8.76 2.21 -26.12
N LYS A 144 -7.94 1.70 -27.05
CA LYS A 144 -6.70 0.99 -26.69
C LYS A 144 -5.65 1.97 -26.16
N ILE A 145 -4.99 1.59 -25.06
CA ILE A 145 -3.73 2.21 -24.64
C ILE A 145 -2.64 1.63 -25.56
N ASP A 146 -1.63 2.42 -25.92
CA ASP A 146 -0.56 1.94 -26.78
C ASP A 146 0.18 0.78 -26.09
N ALA A 147 0.25 -0.38 -26.75
CA ALA A 147 0.94 -1.54 -26.20
C ALA A 147 2.45 -1.28 -26.02
N GLY A 148 3.03 -0.39 -26.84
CA GLY A 148 4.40 0.08 -26.68
C GLY A 148 4.62 0.86 -25.37
N ASP A 149 3.66 1.68 -24.94
CA ASP A 149 3.71 2.37 -23.64
C ASP A 149 3.54 1.41 -22.46
N ILE A 150 2.66 0.42 -22.57
CA ILE A 150 2.54 -0.65 -21.55
C ILE A 150 3.86 -1.42 -21.45
N GLN A 151 4.46 -1.81 -22.58
CA GLN A 151 5.78 -2.43 -22.61
C GLN A 151 6.91 -1.52 -22.08
N ARG A 152 6.82 -0.19 -22.26
CA ARG A 152 7.77 0.76 -21.64
C ARG A 152 7.67 0.68 -20.13
N PHE A 153 6.47 0.75 -19.55
CA PHE A 153 6.27 0.59 -18.10
C PHE A 153 6.79 -0.75 -17.59
N ASN A 154 6.51 -1.83 -18.32
CA ASN A 154 6.92 -3.17 -17.95
C ASN A 154 8.45 -3.36 -17.91
N ARG A 155 9.18 -2.72 -18.84
CA ARG A 155 10.67 -2.68 -18.85
C ARG A 155 11.23 -1.75 -17.79
N ASP A 156 10.62 -0.57 -17.61
CA ASP A 156 11.04 0.46 -16.65
C ASP A 156 11.02 -0.09 -15.22
N ILE A 157 9.90 -0.69 -14.80
CA ILE A 157 9.78 -1.28 -13.46
C ILE A 157 10.72 -2.48 -13.24
N GLU A 158 10.89 -3.33 -14.25
CA GLU A 158 11.76 -4.51 -14.17
C GLU A 158 13.24 -4.10 -14.04
N ALA A 159 13.67 -3.06 -14.75
CA ALA A 159 15.00 -2.48 -14.64
C ALA A 159 15.25 -1.89 -13.23
N GLN A 160 14.32 -1.09 -12.71
CA GLN A 160 14.46 -0.50 -11.38
C GLN A 160 14.42 -1.54 -10.25
N HIS A 161 13.59 -2.58 -10.38
CA HIS A 161 13.52 -3.66 -9.40
C HIS A 161 14.80 -4.49 -9.38
N ARG A 162 15.34 -4.85 -10.56
CA ARG A 162 16.66 -5.50 -10.65
C ARG A 162 17.76 -4.65 -10.04
N GLN A 163 17.79 -3.34 -10.35
CA GLN A 163 18.79 -2.42 -9.82
C GLN A 163 18.74 -2.35 -8.28
N LEU A 164 17.55 -2.28 -7.68
CA LEU A 164 17.37 -2.28 -6.22
C LEU A 164 17.99 -3.52 -5.57
N TRP A 165 17.69 -4.72 -6.07
CA TRP A 165 18.22 -5.96 -5.49
C TRP A 165 19.70 -6.17 -5.79
N TYR A 166 20.17 -5.79 -6.97
CA TYR A 166 21.61 -5.80 -7.29
C TYR A 166 22.40 -4.91 -6.30
N GLU A 167 21.92 -3.68 -6.06
CA GLU A 167 22.49 -2.78 -5.06
C GLU A 167 22.39 -3.33 -3.63
N ARG A 168 21.44 -4.23 -3.33
CA ARG A 168 21.39 -4.95 -2.03
C ARG A 168 22.45 -6.05 -1.97
N HIS A 169 22.42 -6.99 -2.93
CA HIS A 169 23.29 -8.16 -2.94
C HIS A 169 24.77 -7.77 -2.99
N HIS A 170 25.18 -6.84 -3.86
CA HIS A 170 26.58 -6.43 -3.96
C HIS A 170 27.14 -5.90 -2.62
N ARG A 171 26.31 -5.25 -1.78
CA ARG A 171 26.75 -4.75 -0.46
C ARG A 171 26.92 -5.84 0.59
N TYR A 172 26.16 -6.93 0.51
CA TYR A 172 26.23 -8.04 1.46
C TYR A 172 27.04 -9.24 0.94
N SER A 173 27.65 -9.14 -0.24
CA SER A 173 28.57 -10.15 -0.82
C SER A 173 30.03 -9.69 -0.86
N SER A 174 30.37 -8.56 -0.22
CA SER A 174 31.75 -8.02 -0.13
C SER A 174 32.32 -8.09 1.29
N THR A 175 31.87 -9.07 2.08
CA THR A 175 32.29 -9.36 3.46
C THR A 175 32.56 -10.85 3.61
#